data_AF-A0A4S8M4V6-F1
#
_entry.id   AF-A0A4S8M4V6-F1
#
_cell.length_a   1.000
_cell.length_b   1.000
_cell.length_c   1.000
_cell.angle_alpha   90.00
_cell.angle_beta   90.00
_cell.angle_gamma   90.00
#
_symmetry.space_group_name_H-M   'P 1'
#
loop_
_entity.id
_entity.type
_entity.pdbx_description
1 polymer ?
#
loop_
_entity_poly.entity_id
_entity_poly.type
_entity_poly.pdbx_seq_one_letter_code
_entity_poly.pdbx_strand_id
1 'polypeptide(L)'
;MDRETICEALQEIDRNLHIQLQSGSPYSREWAAEVGDVLGKMMEAVNAAQNQDTPYPVGNEEQAQDRQEPESMESFGIEGEQGPLGEFQDDDYDSMPATGSDKEVRERVCDLIAEMEERGRVGPKELFKYLSNDDGTRREKEDRALGMLLRRFRLEDRKTWQAVLRKYSDSDSDYTWPTLSQEVRESIRVDDIDNRIVRVHGALSKDEDGDIVNEMVQHIIATSGLIKFACDYDAVTRGKGGRRRKQLITKTMFQLDPRYRDFFEGLSVQEEGQRMTELEEEFKRFRKELEQVTRGRNKLLEVYESYGMGVFLDPFWRIDNVLRTRRTAHFSRILAELPKHIPRHQYDASLSGLTEDQENAFHIIVWVLAERAPNFVSAFVRLVNRHPCNIIRQRDNLEEGEIGYLEPVEYELLYSDDEDEE
;
A
#
# COMPACT_ATOMS: atom_id res chain seq x y z
N MET A 1 16.27 13.44 26.04
CA MET A 1 15.50 14.37 26.88
C MET A 1 15.91 14.09 28.30
N ASP A 2 16.41 15.07 29.03
CA ASP A 2 16.80 14.84 30.43
C ASP A 2 15.56 14.68 31.31
N ARG A 3 15.76 14.06 32.47
CA ARG A 3 14.68 13.68 33.39
C ARG A 3 13.95 14.91 33.94
N GLU A 4 14.68 16.00 34.14
CA GLU A 4 14.13 17.27 34.61
C GLU A 4 13.10 17.80 33.61
N THR A 5 13.43 17.76 32.32
CA THR A 5 12.51 18.10 31.22
C THR A 5 11.24 17.23 31.20
N ILE A 6 11.35 15.92 31.47
CA ILE A 6 10.18 15.02 31.51
C ILE A 6 9.28 15.33 32.71
N CYS A 7 9.86 15.60 33.88
CA CYS A 7 9.09 15.98 35.07
C CYS A 7 8.40 17.35 34.89
N GLU A 8 9.08 18.33 34.30
CA GLU A 8 8.51 19.64 34.01
C GLU A 8 7.34 19.53 33.02
N ALA A 9 7.48 18.71 31.97
CA ALA A 9 6.41 18.48 31.00
C ALA A 9 5.17 17.82 31.66
N LEU A 10 5.37 16.80 32.50
CA LEU A 10 4.26 16.14 33.20
C LEU A 10 3.55 17.08 34.20
N GLN A 11 4.30 17.95 34.89
CA GLN A 11 3.73 18.95 35.78
C GLN A 11 2.95 20.04 35.04
N GLU A 12 3.40 20.41 33.83
CA GLU A 12 2.71 21.38 32.99
C GLU A 12 1.38 20.82 32.45
N ILE A 13 1.37 19.55 32.03
CA ILE A 13 0.16 18.86 31.60
C ILE A 13 -0.85 18.77 32.76
N ASP A 14 -0.41 18.37 33.96
CA ASP A 14 -1.27 18.30 35.16
C ASP A 14 -1.87 19.68 35.51
N ARG A 15 -1.06 20.74 35.45
CA ARG A 15 -1.52 22.12 35.71
C ARG A 15 -2.57 22.57 34.70
N ASN A 16 -2.36 22.30 33.42
CA ASN A 16 -3.32 22.65 32.36
C ASN A 16 -4.63 21.87 32.50
N LEU A 17 -4.56 20.60 32.88
CA LEU A 17 -5.73 19.78 33.21
C LEU A 17 -6.54 20.41 34.36
N HIS A 18 -5.85 20.89 35.39
CA HIS A 18 -6.47 21.53 36.55
C HIS A 18 -7.16 22.85 36.21
N ILE A 19 -6.56 23.65 35.31
CA ILE A 19 -7.16 24.90 34.81
C ILE A 19 -8.43 24.59 34.00
N GLN A 20 -8.41 23.56 33.16
CA GLN A 20 -9.58 23.16 32.38
C GLN A 20 -10.72 22.64 33.28
N LEU A 21 -10.42 21.89 34.33
CA LEU A 21 -11.42 21.44 35.31
C LEU A 21 -12.14 22.60 36.04
N GLN A 22 -11.45 23.72 36.26
CA GLN A 22 -12.04 24.92 36.87
C GLN A 22 -12.96 25.70 35.92
N SER A 23 -12.88 25.45 34.61
CA SER A 23 -13.72 26.12 33.59
C SER A 23 -15.16 25.61 33.53
N GLY A 24 -15.49 24.52 34.23
CA GLY A 24 -16.89 24.09 34.43
C GLY A 24 -17.50 23.24 33.32
N SER A 25 -16.71 22.72 32.37
CA SER A 25 -17.21 21.80 31.34
C SER A 25 -17.59 20.42 31.93
N PRO A 26 -18.84 19.94 31.76
CA PRO A 26 -19.28 18.65 32.31
C PRO A 26 -18.62 17.43 31.64
N TYR A 27 -18.18 17.54 30.38
CA TYR A 27 -17.46 16.48 29.66
C TYR A 27 -15.99 16.33 30.11
N SER A 28 -15.47 17.28 30.89
CA SER A 28 -14.06 17.29 31.31
C SER A 28 -13.77 16.46 32.57
N ARG A 29 -14.76 16.08 33.37
CA ARG A 29 -14.50 15.50 34.71
C ARG A 29 -14.08 14.03 34.69
N GLU A 30 -14.75 13.19 33.91
CA GLU A 30 -14.39 11.77 33.81
C GLU A 30 -13.06 11.61 33.05
N TRP A 31 -12.93 12.30 31.91
CA TRP A 31 -11.69 12.31 31.14
C TRP A 31 -10.49 12.86 31.94
N ALA A 32 -10.63 13.97 32.66
CA ALA A 32 -9.54 14.50 33.47
C ALA A 32 -9.20 13.62 34.68
N ALA A 33 -10.16 12.83 35.19
CA ALA A 33 -9.87 11.84 36.23
C ALA A 33 -9.02 10.68 35.68
N GLU A 34 -9.33 10.20 34.47
CA GLU A 34 -8.54 9.15 33.79
C GLU A 34 -7.14 9.64 33.44
N VAL A 35 -7.02 10.84 32.87
CA VAL A 35 -5.71 11.43 32.52
C VAL A 35 -4.88 11.72 33.77
N GLY A 36 -5.49 12.20 34.85
CA GLY A 36 -4.82 12.41 36.14
C GLY A 36 -4.25 11.13 36.74
N ASP A 37 -4.98 10.01 36.65
CA ASP A 37 -4.51 8.70 37.14
C ASP A 37 -3.30 8.18 36.32
N VAL A 38 -3.31 8.38 35.00
CA VAL A 38 -2.18 8.01 34.13
C VAL A 38 -0.94 8.87 34.43
N LEU A 39 -1.11 10.19 34.57
CA LEU A 39 -0.02 11.10 34.91
C LEU A 39 0.58 10.79 36.29
N GLY A 40 -0.26 10.44 37.27
CA GLY A 40 0.17 9.97 38.58
C GLY A 40 1.06 8.74 38.49
N LYS A 41 0.64 7.70 37.75
CA LYS A 41 1.42 6.47 37.55
C LYS A 41 2.75 6.73 36.83
N MET A 42 2.78 7.65 35.86
CA MET A 42 4.02 8.04 35.18
C MET A 42 4.99 8.75 36.14
N MET A 43 4.50 9.67 36.97
CA MET A 43 5.33 10.32 38.00
C MET A 43 5.84 9.33 39.03
N GLU A 44 5.02 8.38 39.47
CA GLU A 44 5.43 7.29 40.37
C GLU A 44 6.50 6.40 39.75
N ALA A 45 6.37 6.04 38.47
CA ALA A 45 7.38 5.24 37.76
C ALA A 45 8.73 5.98 37.64
N VAL A 46 8.69 7.28 37.32
CA VAL A 46 9.89 8.13 37.26
C VAL A 46 10.55 8.27 38.63
N ASN A 47 9.76 8.35 39.70
CA ASN A 47 10.28 8.42 41.08
C ASN A 47 10.74 7.06 41.61
N ALA A 48 10.11 5.96 41.23
CA ALA A 48 10.52 4.61 41.61
C ALA A 48 11.87 4.24 40.97
N ALA A 49 12.11 4.68 39.73
CA ALA A 49 13.41 4.55 39.06
C ALA A 49 14.53 5.28 39.82
N GLN A 50 14.22 6.33 40.59
CA GLN A 50 15.19 7.05 41.44
C GLN A 50 15.65 6.24 42.66
N ASN A 51 14.80 5.33 43.16
CA ASN A 51 15.09 4.55 44.36
C ASN A 51 15.81 3.23 44.04
N GLN A 52 16.04 2.92 42.77
CA GLN A 52 16.78 1.73 42.33
C GLN A 52 18.26 1.99 42.02
N ASP A 53 18.74 3.23 42.12
CA ASP A 53 20.17 3.55 42.16
C ASP A 53 20.75 3.24 43.55
N THR A 54 20.69 1.97 43.95
CA THR A 54 21.62 1.46 44.97
C THR A 54 22.90 1.01 44.25
N PRO A 55 24.09 1.49 44.67
CA PRO A 55 25.33 1.15 44.01
C PRO A 55 25.61 -0.34 44.22
N TYR A 56 25.57 -1.12 43.14
CA TYR A 56 26.04 -2.50 43.16
C TYR A 56 27.51 -2.54 43.59
N PRO A 57 27.90 -3.44 44.51
CA PRO A 57 29.29 -3.61 44.89
C PRO A 57 30.06 -4.21 43.71
N VAL A 58 31.21 -3.60 43.39
CA VAL A 58 32.20 -4.15 42.46
C VAL A 58 32.70 -5.48 43.02
N GLY A 59 32.15 -6.57 42.51
CA GLY A 59 32.53 -7.94 42.85
C GLY A 59 33.60 -8.45 41.89
N ASN A 60 34.66 -9.00 42.48
CA ASN A 60 35.83 -9.60 41.83
C ASN A 60 35.47 -10.62 40.74
N GLU A 61 36.27 -10.57 39.67
CA GLU A 61 36.46 -11.65 38.71
C GLU A 61 36.98 -12.90 39.44
N GLU A 62 36.20 -13.98 39.48
CA GLU A 62 36.70 -15.35 39.38
C GLU A 62 35.56 -16.37 39.24
N GLN A 63 35.74 -17.28 38.28
CA GLN A 63 35.06 -18.57 38.08
C GLN A 63 33.66 -18.57 37.43
N ALA A 64 33.66 -18.60 36.10
CA ALA A 64 32.57 -19.14 35.29
C ALA A 64 32.73 -20.68 35.19
N GLN A 65 31.88 -21.41 35.90
CA GLN A 65 31.58 -22.83 35.67
C GLN A 65 30.15 -22.97 35.14
N ASP A 66 30.05 -23.73 34.05
CA ASP A 66 28.89 -24.48 33.55
C ASP A 66 27.49 -23.90 33.82
N ARG A 67 26.99 -23.16 32.82
CA ARG A 67 25.57 -23.22 32.46
C ARG A 67 25.47 -23.63 31.01
N GLN A 68 25.04 -24.87 30.80
CA GLN A 68 24.55 -25.39 29.54
C GLN A 68 23.38 -24.51 29.09
N GLU A 69 23.59 -23.76 28.02
CA GLU A 69 22.52 -23.22 27.19
C GLU A 69 21.78 -24.40 26.55
N PRO A 70 20.44 -24.43 26.53
CA PRO A 70 19.70 -25.47 25.84
C PRO A 70 20.01 -25.41 24.35
N GLU A 71 20.41 -26.57 23.85
CA GLU A 71 20.79 -26.89 22.49
C GLU A 71 19.84 -26.29 21.45
N SER A 72 20.44 -25.51 20.56
CA SER A 72 20.16 -25.46 19.13
C SER A 72 18.78 -25.96 18.68
N MET A 73 17.83 -25.03 18.54
CA MET A 73 16.85 -25.16 17.47
C MET A 73 17.64 -25.07 16.18
N GLU A 74 17.75 -26.21 15.48
CA GLU A 74 18.54 -26.39 14.28
C GLU A 74 18.42 -25.15 13.39
N SER A 75 19.58 -24.56 13.13
CA SER A 75 19.84 -23.71 11.99
C SER A 75 19.23 -24.41 10.77
N PHE A 76 18.00 -24.03 10.43
CA PHE A 76 17.40 -24.35 9.15
C PHE A 76 18.48 -24.03 8.12
N GLY A 77 18.93 -25.07 7.41
CA GLY A 77 19.85 -24.97 6.29
C GLY A 77 19.17 -24.13 5.22
N ILE A 78 19.13 -22.83 5.43
CA ILE A 78 18.90 -21.87 4.39
C ILE A 78 20.27 -21.71 3.77
N GLU A 79 20.62 -22.70 2.93
CA GLU A 79 21.61 -22.48 1.88
C GLU A 79 21.33 -21.11 1.28
N GLY A 80 22.39 -20.31 1.15
CA GLY A 80 22.32 -18.89 0.88
C GLY A 80 21.73 -18.55 -0.47
N GLU A 81 20.42 -18.73 -0.63
CA GLU A 81 19.61 -17.91 -1.51
C GLU A 81 19.58 -16.52 -0.89
N GLN A 82 20.58 -15.72 -1.27
CA GLN A 82 20.42 -14.29 -1.37
C GLN A 82 19.10 -14.07 -2.12
N GLY A 83 18.05 -13.77 -1.36
CA GLY A 83 16.75 -13.49 -1.93
C GLY A 83 16.93 -12.30 -2.87
N PRO A 84 16.62 -12.43 -4.17
CA PRO A 84 16.72 -11.30 -5.04
C PRO A 84 15.51 -10.41 -4.71
N LEU A 85 15.74 -9.30 -4.02
CA LEU A 85 15.43 -8.06 -4.71
C LEU A 85 16.42 -8.04 -5.87
N GLY A 86 16.03 -8.69 -6.96
CA GLY A 86 16.80 -8.58 -8.17
C GLY A 86 16.67 -7.13 -8.53
N GLU A 87 17.72 -6.36 -8.28
CA GLU A 87 18.30 -5.66 -9.41
C GLU A 87 18.31 -6.71 -10.52
N PHE A 88 17.36 -6.57 -11.46
CA PHE A 88 17.56 -7.20 -12.75
C PHE A 88 18.91 -6.65 -13.19
N GLN A 89 19.97 -7.45 -13.03
CA GLN A 89 21.21 -7.19 -13.74
C GLN A 89 20.85 -7.31 -15.20
N ASP A 90 20.46 -6.19 -15.79
CA ASP A 90 20.30 -5.95 -17.23
C ASP A 90 21.68 -5.90 -17.92
N ASP A 91 22.69 -6.57 -17.36
CA ASP A 91 24.10 -6.41 -17.73
C ASP A 91 24.52 -7.21 -18.98
N ASP A 92 23.58 -7.85 -19.69
CA ASP A 92 23.89 -8.64 -20.89
C ASP A 92 22.88 -8.47 -22.05
N TYR A 93 22.08 -7.38 -22.07
CA TYR A 93 21.11 -7.16 -23.15
C TYR A 93 21.64 -6.36 -24.36
N ASP A 94 22.82 -5.76 -24.26
CA ASP A 94 23.28 -4.77 -25.25
C ASP A 94 24.11 -5.35 -26.42
N SER A 95 24.18 -6.68 -26.58
CA SER A 95 25.04 -7.28 -27.63
C SER A 95 24.53 -8.59 -28.27
N MET A 96 23.25 -8.94 -28.11
CA MET A 96 22.65 -10.06 -28.86
C MET A 96 21.98 -9.56 -30.14
N PRO A 97 22.21 -10.19 -31.32
CA PRO A 97 21.49 -9.85 -32.54
C PRO A 97 20.00 -10.07 -32.32
N ALA A 98 19.19 -9.06 -32.67
CA ALA A 98 17.75 -9.03 -32.44
C ALA A 98 17.10 -10.35 -32.88
N THR A 99 16.67 -11.14 -31.90
CA THR A 99 15.93 -12.37 -32.15
C THR A 99 14.56 -12.01 -32.73
N GLY A 100 13.86 -12.96 -33.35
CA GLY A 100 12.48 -12.72 -33.84
C GLY A 100 11.54 -12.15 -32.76
N SER A 101 11.83 -12.42 -31.48
CA SER A 101 11.09 -11.88 -30.33
C SER A 101 11.30 -10.38 -30.10
N ASP A 102 12.47 -9.84 -30.42
CA ASP A 102 12.78 -8.42 -30.21
C ASP A 102 12.09 -7.56 -31.26
N LYS A 103 11.98 -8.09 -32.48
CA LYS A 103 11.19 -7.47 -33.54
C LYS A 103 9.71 -7.39 -33.15
N GLU A 104 9.13 -8.48 -32.62
CA GLU A 104 7.73 -8.50 -32.18
C GLU A 104 7.47 -7.51 -31.04
N VAL A 105 8.35 -7.44 -30.04
CA VAL A 105 8.23 -6.47 -28.94
C VAL A 105 8.25 -5.03 -29.48
N ARG A 106 9.22 -4.70 -30.35
CA ARG A 106 9.33 -3.36 -30.93
C ARG A 106 8.13 -3.00 -31.79
N GLU A 107 7.65 -3.93 -32.62
CA GLU A 107 6.47 -3.73 -33.46
C GLU A 107 5.24 -3.44 -32.60
N ARG A 108 4.97 -4.26 -31.56
CA ARG A 108 3.86 -4.01 -30.63
C ARG A 108 3.99 -2.68 -29.88
N VAL A 109 5.19 -2.29 -29.47
CA VAL A 109 5.43 -0.99 -28.83
C VAL A 109 5.10 0.16 -29.79
N CYS A 110 5.57 0.09 -31.04
CA CYS A 110 5.27 1.08 -32.07
C CYS A 110 3.76 1.16 -32.35
N ASP A 111 3.08 0.02 -32.44
CA ASP A 111 1.63 -0.03 -32.68
C ASP A 111 0.85 0.64 -31.53
N LEU A 112 1.24 0.37 -30.28
CA LEU A 112 0.61 0.98 -29.10
C LEU A 112 0.82 2.50 -29.05
N ILE A 113 2.00 2.99 -29.43
CA ILE A 113 2.29 4.43 -29.49
C ILE A 113 1.52 5.08 -30.64
N ALA A 114 1.46 4.44 -31.80
CA ALA A 114 0.68 4.93 -32.94
C ALA A 114 -0.82 5.00 -32.60
N GLU A 115 -1.36 3.97 -31.94
CA GLU A 115 -2.75 3.97 -31.46
C GLU A 115 -2.99 5.11 -30.45
N MET A 116 -2.03 5.34 -29.55
CA MET A 116 -2.09 6.43 -28.59
C MET A 116 -2.22 7.80 -29.29
N GLU A 117 -1.38 8.03 -30.30
CA GLU A 117 -1.38 9.28 -31.07
C GLU A 117 -2.65 9.45 -31.91
N GLU A 118 -3.17 8.37 -32.51
CA GLU A 118 -4.37 8.40 -33.34
C GLU A 118 -5.64 8.66 -32.53
N ARG A 119 -5.80 7.96 -31.40
CA ARG A 119 -7.05 7.96 -30.64
C ARG A 119 -7.12 9.03 -29.56
N GLY A 120 -5.98 9.58 -29.14
CA GLY A 120 -5.89 10.64 -28.13
C GLY A 120 -6.46 10.24 -26.75
N ARG A 121 -6.79 11.28 -25.95
CA ARG A 121 -7.25 11.19 -24.55
C ARG A 121 -8.55 10.38 -24.39
N VAL A 122 -8.57 9.47 -23.41
CA VAL A 122 -9.73 8.65 -23.03
C VAL A 122 -10.76 9.50 -22.28
N GLY A 123 -11.98 9.56 -22.81
CA GLY A 123 -13.12 10.20 -22.14
C GLY A 123 -13.97 9.20 -21.31
N PRO A 124 -14.93 9.69 -20.50
CA PRO A 124 -15.73 8.85 -19.62
C PRO A 124 -16.51 7.75 -20.36
N LYS A 125 -17.17 8.09 -21.46
CA LYS A 125 -17.94 7.11 -22.25
C LYS A 125 -17.06 5.99 -22.80
N GLU A 126 -15.84 6.33 -23.20
CA GLU A 126 -14.90 5.35 -23.73
C GLU A 126 -14.39 4.44 -22.62
N LEU A 127 -14.01 5.00 -21.47
CA LEU A 127 -13.58 4.24 -20.30
C LEU A 127 -14.66 3.23 -19.89
N PHE A 128 -15.89 3.68 -19.63
CA PHE A 128 -16.93 2.75 -19.18
C PHE A 128 -17.34 1.73 -20.26
N LYS A 129 -17.30 2.10 -21.55
CA LYS A 129 -17.49 1.13 -22.63
C LYS A 129 -16.38 0.08 -22.65
N TYR A 130 -15.14 0.49 -22.38
CA TYR A 130 -14.01 -0.42 -22.23
C TYR A 130 -14.24 -1.37 -21.05
N LEU A 131 -14.60 -0.84 -19.88
CA LEU A 131 -14.80 -1.62 -18.66
C LEU A 131 -15.95 -2.62 -18.82
N SER A 132 -16.95 -2.28 -19.62
CA SER A 132 -18.09 -3.16 -19.92
C SER A 132 -17.77 -4.26 -20.95
N ASN A 133 -16.67 -4.14 -21.68
CA ASN A 133 -16.37 -5.02 -22.81
C ASN A 133 -15.18 -5.94 -22.50
N ASP A 134 -15.47 -7.06 -21.86
CA ASP A 134 -14.49 -8.10 -21.57
C ASP A 134 -14.24 -9.07 -22.75
N ASP A 135 -14.74 -8.77 -23.94
CA ASP A 135 -14.48 -9.59 -25.12
C ASP A 135 -13.08 -9.32 -25.69
N GLY A 136 -12.39 -10.41 -26.04
CA GLY A 136 -11.09 -10.38 -26.70
C GLY A 136 -10.16 -11.50 -26.27
N THR A 137 -9.18 -11.79 -27.11
CA THR A 137 -8.04 -12.63 -26.76
C THR A 137 -7.25 -11.99 -25.62
N ARG A 138 -6.50 -12.81 -24.86
CA ARG A 138 -5.60 -12.32 -23.81
C ARG A 138 -4.66 -11.20 -24.30
N ARG A 139 -4.11 -11.37 -25.51
CA ARG A 139 -3.23 -10.39 -26.14
C ARG A 139 -3.96 -9.07 -26.38
N GLU A 140 -5.17 -9.10 -26.93
CA GLU A 140 -5.96 -7.90 -27.17
C GLU A 140 -6.33 -7.19 -25.86
N LYS A 141 -6.65 -7.94 -24.80
CA LYS A 141 -6.88 -7.35 -23.47
C LYS A 141 -5.64 -6.66 -22.91
N GLU A 142 -4.48 -7.30 -23.04
CA GLU A 142 -3.18 -6.72 -22.66
C GLU A 142 -2.86 -5.45 -23.45
N ASP A 143 -2.96 -5.50 -24.78
CA ASP A 143 -2.67 -4.36 -25.64
C ASP A 143 -3.65 -3.21 -25.36
N ARG A 144 -4.93 -3.51 -25.12
CA ARG A 144 -5.94 -2.49 -24.78
C ARG A 144 -5.65 -1.80 -23.45
N ALA A 145 -5.27 -2.56 -22.41
CA ALA A 145 -4.92 -2.01 -21.11
C ALA A 145 -3.64 -1.17 -21.15
N LEU A 146 -2.62 -1.62 -21.89
CA LEU A 146 -1.42 -0.83 -22.15
C LEU A 146 -1.77 0.45 -22.92
N GLY A 147 -2.60 0.33 -23.96
CA GLY A 147 -3.11 1.47 -24.71
C GLY A 147 -3.82 2.47 -23.82
N MET A 148 -4.66 2.04 -22.87
CA MET A 148 -5.30 2.95 -21.93
C MET A 148 -4.33 3.65 -20.98
N LEU A 149 -3.31 2.95 -20.46
CA LEU A 149 -2.26 3.59 -19.66
C LEU A 149 -1.55 4.70 -20.45
N LEU A 150 -1.30 4.47 -21.74
CA LEU A 150 -0.61 5.43 -22.60
C LEU A 150 -1.51 6.58 -23.06
N ARG A 151 -2.79 6.32 -23.32
CA ARG A 151 -3.73 7.26 -23.96
C ARG A 151 -4.19 8.40 -23.08
N ARG A 152 -3.96 8.33 -21.77
CA ARG A 152 -4.24 9.42 -20.82
C ARG A 152 -5.73 9.72 -20.66
N PHE A 153 -6.11 10.48 -19.63
CA PHE A 153 -7.53 10.73 -19.30
C PHE A 153 -7.93 12.17 -19.56
N ARG A 154 -9.06 12.36 -20.27
CA ARG A 154 -9.63 13.68 -20.51
C ARG A 154 -10.40 14.13 -19.27
N LEU A 155 -10.00 15.29 -18.72
CA LEU A 155 -10.80 15.98 -17.72
C LEU A 155 -12.00 16.68 -18.38
N GLU A 156 -13.08 15.93 -18.49
CA GLU A 156 -14.42 16.49 -18.69
C GLU A 156 -14.97 17.00 -17.36
N ASP A 157 -16.00 17.85 -17.40
CA ASP A 157 -16.59 18.37 -16.17
C ASP A 157 -17.19 17.25 -15.30
N ARG A 158 -17.19 17.47 -13.98
CA ARG A 158 -17.69 16.51 -12.99
C ARG A 158 -19.11 16.01 -13.31
N LYS A 159 -20.00 16.87 -13.82
CA LYS A 159 -21.39 16.48 -14.11
C LYS A 159 -21.43 15.48 -15.27
N THR A 160 -20.56 15.64 -16.26
CA THR A 160 -20.43 14.68 -17.36
C THR A 160 -19.95 13.32 -16.86
N TRP A 161 -18.92 13.28 -16.02
CA TRP A 161 -18.47 12.03 -15.38
C TRP A 161 -19.55 11.37 -14.54
N GLN A 162 -20.23 12.13 -13.67
CA GLN A 162 -21.35 11.62 -12.87
C GLN A 162 -22.50 11.10 -13.74
N ALA A 163 -22.84 11.80 -14.82
CA ALA A 163 -23.90 11.39 -15.73
C ALA A 163 -23.57 10.09 -16.47
N VAL A 164 -22.30 9.84 -16.79
CA VAL A 164 -21.87 8.56 -17.36
C VAL A 164 -21.85 7.48 -16.28
N LEU A 165 -21.24 7.73 -15.13
CA LEU A 165 -21.15 6.78 -14.02
C LEU A 165 -22.54 6.28 -13.59
N ARG A 166 -23.54 7.16 -13.52
CA ARG A 166 -24.93 6.79 -13.19
C ARG A 166 -25.59 5.87 -14.23
N LYS A 167 -25.11 5.81 -15.47
CA LYS A 167 -25.64 4.89 -16.49
C LYS A 167 -25.10 3.47 -16.35
N TYR A 168 -23.96 3.31 -15.69
CA TYR A 168 -23.26 2.03 -15.53
C TYR A 168 -23.37 1.48 -14.11
N SER A 169 -24.04 2.22 -13.20
CA SER A 169 -24.33 1.77 -11.86
C SER A 169 -25.80 1.36 -11.77
N ASP A 170 -26.08 0.28 -11.06
CA ASP A 170 -27.45 -0.11 -10.75
C ASP A 170 -28.06 0.90 -9.77
N SER A 171 -28.93 1.77 -10.29
CA SER A 171 -29.44 2.98 -9.63
C SER A 171 -30.28 2.75 -8.37
N ASP A 172 -30.73 1.52 -8.14
CA ASP A 172 -31.65 1.15 -7.05
C ASP A 172 -30.97 0.34 -5.94
N SER A 173 -29.66 0.17 -6.03
CA SER A 173 -28.94 -0.69 -5.13
C SER A 173 -28.48 0.14 -3.91
N ASP A 174 -29.21 0.02 -2.79
CA ASP A 174 -28.80 0.47 -1.45
C ASP A 174 -27.60 -0.37 -0.97
N TYR A 175 -26.57 -0.51 -1.82
CA TYR A 175 -25.39 -1.29 -1.46
C TYR A 175 -24.69 -0.59 -0.32
N THR A 176 -24.67 -1.29 0.79
CA THR A 176 -23.73 -1.09 1.87
C THR A 176 -22.32 -1.29 1.29
N TRP A 177 -21.67 -0.17 0.97
CA TRP A 177 -20.22 -0.11 0.68
C TRP A 177 -19.26 0.11 1.90
N PRO A 178 -19.50 -0.35 3.14
CA PRO A 178 -18.53 -0.13 4.22
C PRO A 178 -17.34 -1.10 4.22
N THR A 179 -17.48 -2.40 3.94
CA THR A 179 -16.51 -3.38 4.47
C THR A 179 -15.08 -3.20 3.92
N LEU A 180 -14.87 -3.32 2.61
CA LEU A 180 -13.51 -3.21 2.05
C LEU A 180 -12.94 -1.80 2.19
N SER A 181 -13.74 -0.77 1.90
CA SER A 181 -13.34 0.65 2.02
C SER A 181 -12.89 0.97 3.45
N GLN A 182 -13.71 0.60 4.44
CA GLN A 182 -13.43 0.85 5.84
C GLN A 182 -12.21 0.05 6.31
N GLU A 183 -12.16 -1.25 6.02
CA GLU A 183 -11.06 -2.11 6.45
C GLU A 183 -9.72 -1.68 5.86
N VAL A 184 -9.66 -1.37 4.55
CA VAL A 184 -8.43 -0.88 3.92
C VAL A 184 -8.07 0.49 4.49
N ARG A 185 -9.02 1.40 4.65
CA ARG A 185 -8.78 2.74 5.23
C ARG A 185 -8.20 2.65 6.64
N GLU A 186 -8.84 1.89 7.51
CA GLU A 186 -8.41 1.70 8.90
C GLU A 186 -7.05 1.01 8.96
N SER A 187 -6.81 0.04 8.08
CA SER A 187 -5.52 -0.64 7.99
C SER A 187 -4.40 0.30 7.56
N ILE A 188 -4.62 1.16 6.55
CA ILE A 188 -3.62 2.12 6.06
C ILE A 188 -3.22 3.13 7.14
N ARG A 189 -4.14 3.47 8.07
CA ARG A 189 -3.90 4.41 9.19
C ARG A 189 -3.11 3.80 10.35
N VAL A 190 -2.89 2.49 10.40
CA VAL A 190 -2.12 1.86 11.49
C VAL A 190 -0.66 2.29 11.42
N ASP A 191 -0.10 2.84 12.49
CA ASP A 191 1.30 3.32 12.51
C ASP A 191 2.33 2.20 12.38
N ASP A 192 2.12 1.11 13.11
CA ASP A 192 3.00 -0.05 13.07
C ASP A 192 2.96 -0.73 11.70
N ILE A 193 4.10 -0.70 11.02
CA ILE A 193 4.23 -1.16 9.63
C ILE A 193 3.93 -2.67 9.53
N ASP A 194 4.37 -3.46 10.50
CA ASP A 194 4.21 -4.92 10.47
C ASP A 194 2.73 -5.29 10.59
N ASN A 195 2.02 -4.69 11.55
CA ASN A 195 0.57 -4.85 11.69
C ASN A 195 -0.21 -4.29 10.50
N ARG A 196 0.20 -3.14 9.95
CA ARG A 196 -0.43 -2.55 8.76
C ARG A 196 -0.37 -3.51 7.57
N ILE A 197 0.80 -4.07 7.29
CA ILE A 197 1.02 -5.07 6.24
C ILE A 197 0.07 -6.27 6.42
N VAL A 198 -0.04 -6.79 7.64
CA VAL A 198 -0.92 -7.94 7.96
C VAL A 198 -2.39 -7.59 7.76
N ARG A 199 -2.86 -6.45 8.29
CA ARG A 199 -4.26 -6.03 8.19
C ARG A 199 -4.68 -5.70 6.76
N VAL A 200 -3.84 -4.98 6.02
CA VAL A 200 -4.08 -4.70 4.59
C VAL A 200 -4.16 -6.00 3.80
N HIS A 201 -3.28 -6.99 4.07
CA HIS A 201 -3.38 -8.29 3.41
C HIS A 201 -4.71 -8.98 3.70
N GLY A 202 -5.15 -9.03 4.97
CA GLY A 202 -6.42 -9.64 5.35
C GLY A 202 -7.64 -8.97 4.73
N ALA A 203 -7.65 -7.64 4.64
CA ALA A 203 -8.72 -6.88 3.99
C ALA A 203 -8.81 -7.20 2.49
N LEU A 204 -7.66 -7.28 1.81
CA LEU A 204 -7.58 -7.54 0.36
C LEU A 204 -7.90 -9.00 -0.03
N SER A 205 -7.98 -9.92 0.93
CA SER A 205 -8.34 -11.32 0.69
C SER A 205 -9.85 -11.55 0.63
N LYS A 206 -10.66 -10.52 0.86
CA LYS A 206 -12.13 -10.59 0.79
C LYS A 206 -12.57 -10.17 -0.61
N ASP A 207 -13.03 -11.14 -1.41
CA ASP A 207 -13.65 -10.85 -2.70
C ASP A 207 -15.14 -10.57 -2.51
N GLU A 208 -15.64 -9.54 -3.20
CA GLU A 208 -17.06 -9.18 -3.25
C GLU A 208 -17.47 -8.98 -4.71
N ASP A 209 -18.47 -9.72 -5.17
CA ASP A 209 -19.06 -9.56 -6.50
C ASP A 209 -19.88 -8.24 -6.57
N GLY A 210 -19.78 -7.50 -7.68
CA GLY A 210 -20.48 -6.22 -7.86
C GLY A 210 -20.67 -5.81 -9.32
N ASP A 211 -21.43 -4.74 -9.55
CA ASP A 211 -21.55 -4.09 -10.87
C ASP A 211 -20.23 -3.43 -11.33
N ILE A 212 -20.14 -2.97 -12.58
CA ILE A 212 -18.91 -2.40 -13.17
C ILE A 212 -18.39 -1.17 -12.40
N VAL A 213 -19.28 -0.31 -11.91
CA VAL A 213 -18.88 0.89 -11.14
C VAL A 213 -18.32 0.45 -9.78
N ASN A 214 -18.95 -0.54 -9.17
CA ASN A 214 -18.51 -1.11 -7.90
C ASN A 214 -17.17 -1.85 -8.07
N GLU A 215 -17.00 -2.60 -9.15
CA GLU A 215 -15.72 -3.22 -9.51
C GLU A 215 -14.61 -2.19 -9.68
N MET A 216 -14.92 -1.04 -10.30
CA MET A 216 -13.97 0.08 -10.44
C MET A 216 -13.64 0.70 -9.07
N VAL A 217 -14.64 0.97 -8.22
CA VAL A 217 -14.43 1.54 -6.87
C VAL A 217 -13.61 0.57 -5.99
N GLN A 218 -14.00 -0.71 -5.97
CA GLN A 218 -13.25 -1.77 -5.30
C GLN A 218 -11.84 -1.88 -5.87
N HIS A 219 -11.65 -1.77 -7.19
CA HIS A 219 -10.33 -1.79 -7.83
C HIS A 219 -9.48 -0.60 -7.36
N ILE A 220 -10.03 0.61 -7.29
CA ILE A 220 -9.32 1.79 -6.77
C ILE A 220 -8.87 1.55 -5.32
N ILE A 221 -9.78 1.10 -4.45
CA ILE A 221 -9.50 0.84 -3.03
C ILE A 221 -8.48 -0.28 -2.87
N ALA A 222 -8.67 -1.39 -3.57
CA ALA A 222 -7.77 -2.53 -3.54
C ALA A 222 -6.38 -2.13 -4.04
N THR A 223 -6.29 -1.46 -5.19
CA THR A 223 -5.02 -0.95 -5.74
C THR A 223 -4.32 -0.01 -4.76
N SER A 224 -5.07 0.83 -4.04
CA SER A 224 -4.53 1.68 -2.98
C SER A 224 -3.91 0.88 -1.84
N GLY A 225 -4.63 -0.13 -1.34
CA GLY A 225 -4.11 -1.05 -0.33
C GLY A 225 -2.89 -1.84 -0.83
N LEU A 226 -2.90 -2.26 -2.10
CA LEU A 226 -1.81 -3.03 -2.71
C LEU A 226 -0.53 -2.23 -2.87
N ILE A 227 -0.63 -0.99 -3.34
CA ILE A 227 0.49 -0.05 -3.43
C ILE A 227 1.03 0.22 -2.03
N LYS A 228 0.16 0.51 -1.06
CA LYS A 228 0.59 0.73 0.33
C LYS A 228 1.32 -0.48 0.90
N PHE A 229 0.75 -1.67 0.73
CA PHE A 229 1.37 -2.92 1.14
C PHE A 229 2.74 -3.09 0.52
N ALA A 230 2.89 -2.88 -0.79
CA ALA A 230 4.15 -3.06 -1.50
C ALA A 230 5.22 -2.09 -0.96
N CYS A 231 4.89 -0.82 -0.78
CA CYS A 231 5.78 0.17 -0.19
C CYS A 231 6.23 -0.22 1.23
N ASP A 232 5.28 -0.62 2.08
CA ASP A 232 5.57 -1.02 3.45
C ASP A 232 6.42 -2.28 3.52
N TYR A 233 6.08 -3.28 2.72
CA TYR A 233 6.78 -4.55 2.68
C TYR A 233 8.21 -4.38 2.18
N ASP A 234 8.43 -3.55 1.16
CA ASP A 234 9.76 -3.20 0.67
C ASP A 234 10.59 -2.47 1.76
N ALA A 235 10.00 -1.48 2.44
CA ALA A 235 10.65 -0.79 3.55
C ALA A 235 11.07 -1.73 4.70
N VAL A 236 10.21 -2.69 5.07
CA VAL A 236 10.53 -3.69 6.09
C VAL A 236 11.64 -4.63 5.64
N THR A 237 11.62 -5.06 4.38
CA THR A 237 12.54 -6.08 3.87
C THR A 237 13.95 -5.54 3.60
N ARG A 238 14.10 -4.26 3.24
CA ARG A 238 15.40 -3.61 3.03
C ARG A 238 16.14 -3.24 4.33
N GLY A 239 15.42 -3.10 5.44
CA GLY A 239 15.99 -2.68 6.72
C GLY A 239 16.88 -3.72 7.43
N LYS A 240 17.65 -3.27 8.43
CA LYS A 240 18.40 -4.18 9.32
C LYS A 240 17.43 -5.16 10.00
N GLY A 241 17.71 -6.45 9.89
CA GLY A 241 16.82 -7.50 10.41
C GLY A 241 15.59 -7.78 9.53
N GLY A 242 15.52 -7.22 8.32
CA GLY A 242 14.37 -7.37 7.41
C GLY A 242 14.00 -8.82 7.11
N ARG A 243 14.98 -9.73 7.02
CA ARG A 243 14.72 -11.17 6.87
C ARG A 243 13.94 -11.77 8.04
N ARG A 244 14.30 -11.42 9.28
CA ARG A 244 13.62 -11.89 10.48
C ARG A 244 12.21 -11.29 10.58
N ARG A 245 12.06 -10.00 10.28
CA ARG A 245 10.75 -9.32 10.24
C ARG A 245 9.83 -9.91 9.17
N LYS A 246 10.34 -10.14 7.96
CA LYS A 246 9.62 -10.83 6.88
C LYS A 246 9.09 -12.19 7.34
N GLN A 247 9.94 -12.99 7.98
CA GLN A 247 9.53 -14.30 8.49
C GLN A 247 8.43 -14.17 9.55
N LEU A 248 8.54 -13.21 10.46
CA LEU A 248 7.52 -12.92 11.47
C LEU A 248 6.19 -12.51 10.83
N ILE A 249 6.21 -11.54 9.90
CA ILE A 249 5.03 -11.09 9.16
C ILE A 249 4.36 -12.26 8.44
N THR A 250 5.12 -13.08 7.71
CA THR A 250 4.57 -14.24 6.99
C THR A 250 3.95 -15.25 7.96
N LYS A 251 4.58 -15.48 9.12
CA LYS A 251 4.03 -16.33 10.18
C LYS A 251 2.72 -15.76 10.73
N THR A 252 2.68 -14.48 11.05
CA THR A 252 1.47 -13.80 11.56
C THR A 252 0.34 -13.83 10.53
N MET A 253 0.64 -13.60 9.24
CA MET A 253 -0.37 -13.74 8.18
C MET A 253 -0.93 -15.15 8.10
N PHE A 254 -0.08 -16.19 8.22
CA PHE A 254 -0.53 -17.57 8.22
C PHE A 254 -1.44 -17.88 9.41
N GLN A 255 -1.08 -17.40 10.61
CA GLN A 255 -1.87 -17.59 11.83
C GLN A 255 -3.23 -16.88 11.78
N LEU A 256 -3.33 -15.78 11.02
CA LEU A 256 -4.57 -15.00 10.86
C LEU A 256 -5.37 -15.37 9.60
N ASP A 257 -4.83 -16.19 8.71
CA ASP A 257 -5.52 -16.63 7.50
C ASP A 257 -6.77 -17.45 7.89
N PRO A 258 -7.96 -17.14 7.32
CA PRO A 258 -9.20 -17.83 7.68
C PRO A 258 -9.15 -19.36 7.55
N ARG A 259 -8.28 -19.91 6.70
CA ARG A 259 -8.09 -21.36 6.54
C ARG A 259 -7.41 -22.01 7.74
N TYR A 260 -6.61 -21.26 8.49
CA TYR A 260 -5.75 -21.78 9.55
C TYR A 260 -6.00 -21.16 10.93
N ARG A 261 -6.74 -20.04 11.00
CA ARG A 261 -6.99 -19.28 12.23
C ARG A 261 -7.48 -20.14 13.39
N ASP A 262 -8.42 -21.04 13.15
CA ASP A 262 -9.03 -21.90 14.19
C ASP A 262 -8.01 -22.83 14.87
N PHE A 263 -6.87 -23.12 14.22
CA PHE A 263 -5.80 -23.92 14.83
C PHE A 263 -4.97 -23.14 15.85
N PHE A 264 -5.04 -21.81 15.84
CA PHE A 264 -4.26 -20.93 16.70
C PHE A 264 -5.12 -20.20 17.74
N GLU A 265 -6.44 -20.16 17.57
CA GLU A 265 -7.32 -19.45 18.47
C GLU A 265 -7.26 -20.01 19.91
N GLY A 266 -7.04 -19.11 20.87
CA GLY A 266 -6.97 -19.46 22.29
C GLY A 266 -5.68 -20.15 22.73
N LEU A 267 -4.72 -20.37 21.83
CA LEU A 267 -3.41 -20.93 22.20
C LEU A 267 -2.52 -19.88 22.88
N SER A 268 -1.69 -20.33 23.82
CA SER A 268 -0.57 -19.53 24.33
C SER A 268 0.57 -19.46 23.32
N VAL A 269 1.49 -18.49 23.50
CA VAL A 269 2.66 -18.31 22.62
C VAL A 269 3.51 -19.59 22.48
N GLN A 270 3.62 -20.40 23.54
CA GLN A 270 4.35 -21.66 23.51
C GLN A 270 3.61 -22.72 22.67
N GLU A 271 2.29 -22.83 22.85
CA GLU A 271 1.43 -23.75 22.10
C GLU A 271 1.35 -23.36 20.62
N GLU A 272 1.30 -22.06 20.30
CA GLU A 272 1.41 -21.59 18.91
C GLU A 272 2.71 -22.05 18.25
N GLY A 273 3.84 -22.03 18.99
CA GLY A 273 5.13 -22.52 18.50
C GLY A 273 5.09 -24.01 18.15
N GLN A 274 4.47 -24.81 19.01
CA GLN A 274 4.27 -26.24 18.76
C GLN A 274 3.34 -26.47 17.56
N ARG A 275 2.19 -25.79 17.52
CA ARG A 275 1.22 -25.88 16.42
C ARG A 275 1.84 -25.49 15.07
N MET A 276 2.69 -24.48 15.04
CA MET A 276 3.42 -24.08 13.83
C MET A 276 4.38 -25.14 13.33
N THR A 277 4.96 -25.95 14.24
CA THR A 277 5.82 -27.08 13.88
C THR A 277 4.98 -28.22 13.31
N GLU A 278 3.78 -28.45 13.84
CA GLU A 278 2.85 -29.45 13.30
C GLU A 278 2.32 -29.07 11.90
N LEU A 279 2.09 -27.78 11.66
CA LEU A 279 1.58 -27.23 10.39
C LEU A 279 2.70 -26.76 9.43
N GLU A 280 3.89 -27.34 9.52
CA GLU A 280 5.05 -26.87 8.76
C GLU A 280 4.83 -26.94 7.24
N GLU A 281 4.20 -28.02 6.75
CA GLU A 281 3.96 -28.22 5.32
C GLU A 281 2.88 -27.29 4.77
N GLU A 282 1.83 -27.02 5.55
CA GLU A 282 0.81 -26.01 5.26
C GLU A 282 1.45 -24.62 5.22
N PHE A 283 2.31 -24.30 6.18
CA PHE A 283 3.02 -23.03 6.23
C PHE A 283 3.95 -22.84 5.02
N LYS A 284 4.68 -23.89 4.61
CA LYS A 284 5.52 -23.86 3.38
C LYS A 284 4.68 -23.58 2.15
N ARG A 285 3.50 -24.21 2.02
CA ARG A 285 2.58 -23.98 0.90
C ARG A 285 2.03 -22.57 0.90
N PHE A 286 1.52 -22.11 2.05
CA PHE A 286 1.03 -20.75 2.25
C PHE A 286 2.10 -19.73 1.87
N ARG A 287 3.34 -19.91 2.33
CA ARG A 287 4.45 -19.03 2.00
C ARG A 287 4.69 -18.95 0.50
N LYS A 288 4.65 -20.09 -0.21
CA LYS A 288 4.80 -20.11 -1.68
C LYS A 288 3.67 -19.37 -2.40
N GLU A 289 2.43 -19.50 -1.92
CA GLU A 289 1.27 -18.72 -2.41
C GLU A 289 1.49 -17.22 -2.16
N LEU A 290 1.87 -16.84 -0.94
CA LEU A 290 2.14 -15.47 -0.54
C LEU A 290 3.29 -14.84 -1.35
N GLU A 291 4.33 -15.61 -1.67
CA GLU A 291 5.43 -15.14 -2.53
C GLU A 291 4.95 -14.78 -3.93
N GLN A 292 4.01 -15.53 -4.51
CA GLN A 292 3.40 -15.18 -5.80
C GLN A 292 2.58 -13.89 -5.69
N VAL A 293 1.73 -13.78 -4.67
CA VAL A 293 0.92 -12.57 -4.41
C VAL A 293 1.82 -11.35 -4.21
N THR A 294 2.88 -11.47 -3.41
CA THR A 294 3.83 -10.39 -3.13
C THR A 294 4.54 -9.94 -4.40
N ARG A 295 4.96 -10.87 -5.27
CA ARG A 295 5.53 -10.53 -6.58
C ARG A 295 4.53 -9.78 -7.46
N GLY A 296 3.26 -10.18 -7.47
CA GLY A 296 2.20 -9.46 -8.17
C GLY A 296 2.02 -8.02 -7.66
N ARG A 297 2.02 -7.84 -6.34
CA ARG A 297 1.94 -6.52 -5.67
C ARG A 297 3.11 -5.61 -6.04
N ASN A 298 4.34 -6.12 -5.96
CA ASN A 298 5.52 -5.36 -6.34
C ASN A 298 5.49 -4.99 -7.83
N LYS A 299 5.03 -5.90 -8.70
CA LYS A 299 4.89 -5.60 -10.12
C LYS A 299 3.83 -4.51 -10.37
N LEU A 300 2.74 -4.51 -9.62
CA LEU A 300 1.74 -3.44 -9.69
C LEU A 300 2.32 -2.09 -9.24
N LEU A 301 3.12 -2.08 -8.17
CA LEU A 301 3.86 -0.89 -7.74
C LEU A 301 4.78 -0.36 -8.85
N GLU A 302 5.57 -1.22 -9.51
CA GLU A 302 6.42 -0.82 -10.63
C GLU A 302 5.61 -0.18 -11.78
N VAL A 303 4.43 -0.73 -12.09
CA VAL A 303 3.54 -0.17 -13.13
C VAL A 303 3.02 1.20 -12.68
N TYR A 304 2.58 1.33 -11.43
CA TYR A 304 2.14 2.61 -10.88
C TYR A 304 3.27 3.65 -10.89
N GLU A 305 4.48 3.28 -10.49
CA GLU A 305 5.63 4.18 -10.50
C GLU A 305 5.98 4.64 -11.92
N SER A 306 5.85 3.76 -12.91
CA SER A 306 6.20 4.05 -14.32
C SER A 306 5.12 4.80 -15.09
N TYR A 307 3.84 4.49 -14.85
CA TYR A 307 2.71 4.95 -15.67
C TYR A 307 1.70 5.84 -14.91
N GLY A 308 1.76 5.84 -13.58
CA GLY A 308 0.95 6.69 -12.72
C GLY A 308 -0.49 6.24 -12.49
N MET A 309 -1.38 7.21 -12.34
CA MET A 309 -2.75 7.10 -11.86
C MET A 309 -3.68 6.26 -12.74
N GLY A 310 -3.34 6.07 -14.02
CA GLY A 310 -4.14 5.25 -14.92
C GLY A 310 -4.34 3.81 -14.43
N VAL A 311 -3.40 3.30 -13.61
CA VAL A 311 -3.48 1.98 -12.98
C VAL A 311 -4.71 1.82 -12.10
N PHE A 312 -5.17 2.89 -11.44
CA PHE A 312 -6.35 2.84 -10.57
C PHE A 312 -7.67 2.85 -11.34
N LEU A 313 -7.68 3.28 -12.60
CA LEU A 313 -8.91 3.41 -13.40
C LEU A 313 -9.20 2.18 -14.27
N ASP A 314 -8.25 1.24 -14.39
CA ASP A 314 -8.37 0.06 -15.23
C ASP A 314 -8.23 -1.26 -14.41
N PRO A 315 -9.35 -1.99 -14.17
CA PRO A 315 -9.37 -3.26 -13.45
C PRO A 315 -8.51 -4.36 -14.06
N PHE A 316 -8.02 -4.20 -15.30
CA PHE A 316 -7.00 -5.09 -15.84
C PHE A 316 -5.75 -5.19 -14.93
N TRP A 317 -5.46 -4.15 -14.14
CA TRP A 317 -4.32 -4.11 -13.22
C TRP A 317 -4.57 -4.78 -11.86
N ARG A 318 -5.69 -5.50 -11.68
CA ARG A 318 -5.88 -6.39 -10.53
C ARG A 318 -4.75 -7.44 -10.43
N ILE A 319 -4.37 -7.84 -9.21
CA ILE A 319 -3.25 -8.78 -8.97
C ILE A 319 -3.39 -10.03 -9.84
N ASP A 320 -4.60 -10.63 -9.90
CA ASP A 320 -4.85 -11.88 -10.61
C ASP A 320 -4.45 -11.81 -12.08
N ASN A 321 -4.62 -10.63 -12.68
CA ASN A 321 -4.24 -10.37 -14.05
C ASN A 321 -2.73 -10.11 -14.16
N VAL A 322 -2.14 -9.36 -13.21
CA VAL A 322 -0.70 -9.02 -13.20
C VAL A 322 0.20 -10.26 -13.02
N LEU A 323 -0.29 -11.33 -12.39
CA LEU A 323 0.47 -12.56 -12.21
C LEU A 323 0.85 -13.25 -13.53
N ARG A 324 2.12 -13.68 -13.63
CA ARG A 324 2.78 -14.18 -14.85
C ARG A 324 2.08 -15.36 -15.54
N THR A 325 1.36 -16.21 -14.79
CA THR A 325 0.65 -17.37 -15.34
C THR A 325 -0.48 -16.99 -16.29
N ARG A 326 -0.92 -15.72 -16.27
CA ARG A 326 -2.00 -15.20 -17.11
C ARG A 326 -1.55 -14.23 -18.20
N ARG A 327 -0.24 -14.11 -18.46
CA ARG A 327 0.32 -13.14 -19.43
C ARG A 327 0.83 -13.78 -20.73
N THR A 328 0.92 -13.00 -21.81
CA THR A 328 1.66 -13.37 -23.02
C THR A 328 3.18 -13.35 -22.78
N ALA A 329 3.95 -14.11 -23.58
CA ALA A 329 5.39 -14.31 -23.38
C ALA A 329 6.23 -13.01 -23.42
N HIS A 330 5.67 -11.92 -23.95
CA HIS A 330 6.36 -10.66 -24.17
C HIS A 330 5.80 -9.48 -23.38
N PHE A 331 4.70 -9.66 -22.63
CA PHE A 331 4.02 -8.58 -21.92
C PHE A 331 4.96 -7.77 -21.02
N SER A 332 5.73 -8.43 -20.15
CA SER A 332 6.67 -7.73 -19.24
C SER A 332 7.76 -6.96 -19.98
N ARG A 333 8.20 -7.45 -21.15
CA ARG A 333 9.22 -6.77 -21.97
C ARG A 333 8.63 -5.53 -22.63
N ILE A 334 7.42 -5.64 -23.20
CA ILE A 334 6.70 -4.50 -23.79
C ILE A 334 6.47 -3.43 -22.74
N LEU A 335 5.97 -3.80 -21.57
CA LEU A 335 5.74 -2.90 -20.44
C LEU A 335 7.03 -2.20 -19.96
N ALA A 336 8.19 -2.84 -20.03
CA ALA A 336 9.48 -2.23 -19.66
C ALA A 336 10.05 -1.34 -20.79
N GLU A 337 9.76 -1.65 -22.05
CA GLU A 337 10.25 -0.90 -23.21
C GLU A 337 9.42 0.35 -23.47
N LEU A 338 8.09 0.29 -23.30
CA LEU A 338 7.16 1.39 -23.60
C LEU A 338 7.64 2.76 -23.09
N PRO A 339 8.05 2.96 -21.82
CA PRO A 339 8.47 4.28 -21.33
C PRO A 339 9.70 4.82 -22.03
N LYS A 340 10.55 3.95 -22.59
CA LYS A 340 11.78 4.33 -23.33
C LYS A 340 11.46 4.91 -24.71
N HIS A 341 10.32 4.53 -25.29
CA HIS A 341 9.92 4.91 -26.66
C HIS A 341 8.89 6.04 -26.70
N ILE A 342 8.25 6.37 -25.57
CA ILE A 342 7.40 7.56 -25.49
C ILE A 342 8.28 8.80 -25.73
N PRO A 343 7.98 9.64 -26.74
CA PRO A 343 8.87 10.73 -27.11
C PRO A 343 9.12 11.70 -25.95
N ARG A 344 10.39 12.05 -25.67
CA ARG A 344 10.76 12.92 -24.53
C ARG A 344 10.08 14.30 -24.55
N HIS A 345 9.69 14.83 -25.70
CA HIS A 345 8.95 16.08 -25.80
C HIS A 345 7.48 15.94 -25.36
N GLN A 346 6.95 14.72 -25.32
CA GLN A 346 5.71 14.43 -24.63
C GLN A 346 5.90 14.33 -23.11
N TYR A 347 7.14 14.25 -22.60
CA TYR A 347 7.58 14.31 -21.20
C TYR A 347 8.25 15.64 -20.82
N ASP A 348 8.27 16.62 -21.72
CA ASP A 348 8.74 17.96 -21.40
C ASP A 348 7.71 18.60 -20.48
N ALA A 349 7.98 18.76 -19.18
CA ALA A 349 7.04 19.31 -18.19
C ALA A 349 6.38 20.64 -18.61
N SER A 350 6.98 21.38 -19.56
CA SER A 350 6.44 22.62 -20.12
C SER A 350 5.44 22.43 -21.29
N LEU A 351 5.41 21.24 -21.90
CA LEU A 351 4.56 20.86 -23.05
C LEU A 351 3.78 19.54 -22.81
N SER A 352 4.12 18.79 -21.76
CA SER A 352 3.66 17.43 -21.51
C SER A 352 2.32 17.48 -20.83
N GLY A 353 1.26 17.22 -21.60
CA GLY A 353 -0.02 16.83 -21.02
C GLY A 353 0.09 15.64 -20.07
N LEU A 354 1.21 14.90 -19.96
CA LEU A 354 1.39 13.78 -19.04
C LEU A 354 1.13 14.16 -17.58
N THR A 355 1.55 15.33 -17.11
CA THR A 355 1.31 15.78 -15.72
C THR A 355 -0.12 16.23 -15.51
N GLU A 356 -0.65 17.06 -16.41
CA GLU A 356 -2.07 17.42 -16.49
C GLU A 356 -2.94 16.16 -16.54
N ASP A 357 -2.50 15.12 -17.25
CA ASP A 357 -3.25 13.88 -17.42
C ASP A 357 -3.16 12.94 -16.20
N GLN A 358 -2.06 12.99 -15.44
CA GLN A 358 -1.99 12.36 -14.11
C GLN A 358 -2.90 13.08 -13.11
N GLU A 359 -2.92 14.42 -13.14
CA GLU A 359 -3.84 15.25 -12.35
C GLU A 359 -5.30 14.96 -12.74
N ASN A 360 -5.59 14.85 -14.03
CA ASN A 360 -6.92 14.51 -14.55
C ASN A 360 -7.38 13.16 -14.01
N ALA A 361 -6.54 12.13 -14.12
CA ALA A 361 -6.83 10.80 -13.58
C ALA A 361 -7.02 10.84 -12.06
N PHE A 362 -6.16 11.56 -11.34
CA PHE A 362 -6.30 11.78 -9.89
C PHE A 362 -7.66 12.41 -9.56
N HIS A 363 -8.06 13.49 -10.23
CA HIS A 363 -9.35 14.13 -10.01
C HIS A 363 -10.53 13.22 -10.35
N ILE A 364 -10.45 12.43 -11.42
CA ILE A 364 -11.47 11.44 -11.78
C ILE A 364 -11.61 10.41 -10.66
N ILE A 365 -10.49 9.87 -10.15
CA ILE A 365 -10.49 8.91 -9.04
C ILE A 365 -11.12 9.54 -7.80
N VAL A 366 -10.74 10.77 -7.45
CA VAL A 366 -11.32 11.49 -6.31
C VAL A 366 -12.82 11.73 -6.52
N TRP A 367 -13.30 12.05 -7.73
CA TRP A 367 -14.73 12.18 -8.02
C TRP A 367 -15.48 10.87 -7.82
N VAL A 368 -14.92 9.77 -8.34
CA VAL A 368 -15.49 8.42 -8.20
C VAL A 368 -15.58 8.05 -6.72
N LEU A 369 -14.50 8.23 -5.96
CA LEU A 369 -14.46 7.95 -4.54
C LEU A 369 -15.38 8.89 -3.75
N ALA A 370 -15.43 10.18 -4.04
CA ALA A 370 -16.31 11.11 -3.33
C ALA A 370 -17.79 10.75 -3.51
N GLU A 371 -18.18 10.23 -4.69
CA GLU A 371 -19.55 9.78 -4.94
C GLU A 371 -19.85 8.42 -4.28
N ARG A 372 -18.87 7.50 -4.19
CA ARG A 372 -19.12 6.08 -3.85
C ARG A 372 -18.47 5.57 -2.57
N ALA A 373 -17.36 6.16 -2.16
CA ALA A 373 -16.60 5.82 -0.97
C ALA A 373 -15.98 7.09 -0.34
N PRO A 374 -16.81 8.09 0.06
CA PRO A 374 -16.34 9.41 0.46
C PRO A 374 -15.37 9.36 1.64
N ASN A 375 -15.59 8.41 2.53
CA ASN A 375 -14.76 8.13 3.69
C ASN A 375 -13.33 7.65 3.34
N PHE A 376 -13.08 7.18 2.12
CA PHE A 376 -11.78 6.73 1.62
C PHE A 376 -10.96 7.82 0.93
N VAL A 377 -11.58 8.93 0.51
CA VAL A 377 -10.93 9.98 -0.29
C VAL A 377 -9.65 10.50 0.38
N SER A 378 -9.72 10.85 1.67
CA SER A 378 -8.54 11.34 2.42
C SER A 378 -7.41 10.30 2.46
N ALA A 379 -7.74 9.01 2.64
CA ALA A 379 -6.73 7.95 2.65
C ALA A 379 -6.07 7.79 1.28
N PHE A 380 -6.84 7.87 0.20
CA PHE A 380 -6.31 7.84 -1.17
C PHE A 380 -5.38 9.04 -1.46
N VAL A 381 -5.80 10.26 -1.12
CA VAL A 381 -4.98 11.47 -1.33
C VAL A 381 -3.68 11.39 -0.53
N ARG A 382 -3.75 11.00 0.76
CA ARG A 382 -2.56 10.79 1.61
C ARG A 382 -1.63 9.73 1.03
N LEU A 383 -2.17 8.62 0.51
CA LEU A 383 -1.36 7.56 -0.12
C LEU A 383 -0.58 8.10 -1.31
N VAL A 384 -1.28 8.76 -2.24
CA VAL A 384 -0.69 9.31 -3.47
C VAL A 384 0.38 10.34 -3.16
N ASN A 385 0.12 11.25 -2.22
CA ASN A 385 1.09 12.28 -1.85
C ASN A 385 2.30 11.73 -1.10
N ARG A 386 2.14 10.69 -0.25
CA ARG A 386 3.28 10.03 0.42
C ARG A 386 4.08 9.11 -0.49
N HIS A 387 3.44 8.58 -1.53
CA HIS A 387 4.06 7.67 -2.49
C HIS A 387 3.79 8.15 -3.93
N PRO A 388 4.34 9.31 -4.33
CA PRO A 388 4.12 9.84 -5.67
C PRO A 388 4.79 8.92 -6.70
N CYS A 389 4.13 8.70 -7.84
CA CYS A 389 4.76 7.97 -8.95
C CYS A 389 5.91 8.79 -9.56
N ASN A 390 6.75 8.17 -10.38
CA ASN A 390 7.95 8.83 -10.92
C ASN A 390 7.61 10.02 -11.81
N ILE A 391 6.45 10.00 -12.47
CA ILE A 391 5.97 11.13 -13.28
C ILE A 391 5.73 12.36 -12.39
N ILE A 392 5.10 12.18 -11.24
CA ILE A 392 4.84 13.28 -10.27
C ILE A 392 6.16 13.72 -9.63
N ARG A 393 7.02 12.78 -9.21
CA ARG A 393 8.33 13.10 -8.65
C ARG A 393 9.17 13.95 -9.60
N GLN A 394 9.21 13.58 -10.87
CA GLN A 394 9.96 14.32 -11.88
C GLN A 394 9.38 15.72 -12.13
N ARG A 395 8.04 15.86 -12.15
CA ARG A 395 7.36 17.16 -12.30
C ARG A 395 7.71 18.12 -11.15
N ASP A 396 7.58 17.62 -9.93
CA ASP A 396 7.74 18.40 -8.70
C ASP A 396 9.21 18.50 -8.25
N ASN A 397 10.13 17.88 -9.00
CA ASN A 397 11.54 17.74 -8.66
C ASN A 397 11.74 17.20 -7.23
N LEU A 398 10.98 16.14 -6.90
CA LEU A 398 11.00 15.49 -5.59
C LEU A 398 12.16 14.51 -5.50
N GLU A 399 12.90 14.57 -4.40
CA GLU A 399 13.88 13.56 -4.00
C GLU A 399 13.21 12.29 -3.44
N GLU A 400 13.98 11.21 -3.29
CA GLU A 400 13.48 9.97 -2.72
C GLU A 400 13.02 10.18 -1.28
N GLY A 401 11.73 9.93 -1.02
CA GLY A 401 11.11 10.10 0.30
C GLY A 401 10.40 11.45 0.51
N GLU A 402 10.50 12.39 -0.43
CA GLU A 402 9.72 13.62 -0.37
C GLU A 402 8.23 13.40 -0.69
N ILE A 403 7.39 14.24 -0.09
CA ILE A 403 5.94 14.20 -0.20
C ILE A 403 5.50 15.09 -1.37
N GLY A 404 4.68 14.55 -2.26
CA GLY A 404 4.07 15.32 -3.35
C GLY A 404 2.89 16.17 -2.88
N TYR A 405 2.54 17.17 -3.69
CA TYR A 405 1.43 18.08 -3.40
C TYR A 405 0.38 18.02 -4.53
N LEU A 406 -0.35 16.90 -4.61
CA LEU A 406 -1.60 16.86 -5.36
C LEU A 406 -2.75 17.30 -4.46
N GLU A 407 -3.21 18.52 -4.69
CA GLU A 407 -4.41 19.05 -4.07
C GLU A 407 -5.63 18.72 -4.94
N PRO A 408 -6.71 18.18 -4.35
CA PRO A 408 -7.98 18.06 -5.05
C PRO A 408 -8.49 19.44 -5.44
N VAL A 409 -8.79 19.69 -6.72
CA VAL A 409 -9.38 20.95 -7.21
C VAL A 409 -10.70 21.21 -6.46
N GLU A 410 -10.67 22.16 -5.53
CA GLU A 410 -11.82 22.74 -4.82
C GLU A 410 -12.91 21.72 -4.45
N TYR A 411 -12.57 20.80 -3.56
CA TYR A 411 -13.58 20.00 -2.89
C TYR A 411 -13.93 20.67 -1.57
N GLU A 412 -15.21 20.99 -1.39
CA GLU A 412 -15.83 20.89 -0.07
C GLU A 412 -15.77 19.39 0.31
N LEU A 413 -14.57 18.91 0.65
CA LEU A 413 -14.47 17.75 1.52
C LEU A 413 -15.31 18.17 2.71
N LEU A 414 -16.39 17.44 2.97
CA LEU A 414 -17.00 17.47 4.29
C LEU A 414 -15.90 16.95 5.19
N TYR A 415 -15.01 17.85 5.63
CA TYR A 415 -14.07 17.61 6.69
C TYR A 415 -14.98 17.20 7.84
N SER A 416 -15.10 15.89 8.08
CA SER A 416 -15.28 15.49 9.45
C SER A 416 -14.05 16.07 10.13
N ASP A 417 -14.27 16.91 11.13
CA ASP A 417 -13.25 17.34 12.06
C ASP A 417 -12.70 16.07 12.75
N ASP A 418 -11.93 15.26 12.02
CA ASP A 418 -11.06 14.24 12.59
C ASP A 418 -9.94 15.07 13.24
N GLU A 419 -10.23 15.61 14.44
CA GLU A 419 -9.37 16.37 15.36
C GLU A 419 -8.14 15.57 15.86
N ASP A 420 -7.76 14.50 15.16
CA ASP A 420 -6.67 13.61 15.55
C ASP A 420 -5.45 13.85 14.63
N GLU A 421 -4.83 15.02 14.74
CA GLU A 421 -3.44 15.24 14.36
C GLU A 421 -2.67 15.88 15.54
N GLU A 422 -2.22 15.03 16.47
CA GLU A 422 -0.96 15.17 17.22
C GLU A 422 -0.08 13.94 16.96
#